data_AF-A0A976EAL8-F1
#
_entry.id   AF-A0A976EAL8-F1
#
_cell.length_a   1.000
_cell.length_b   1.000
_cell.length_c   1.000
_cell.angle_alpha   90.00
_cell.angle_beta   90.00
_cell.angle_gamma   90.00
#
_symmetry.space_group_name_H-M   'P 1'
#
loop_
_entity.id
_entity.type
_entity.pdbx_description
1 polymer ?
#
loop_
_entity_poly.entity_id
_entity_poly.type
_entity_poly.pdbx_seq_one_letter_code
_entity_poly.pdbx_strand_id
1 'polypeptide(L)'
;MVVFVDESIVIGGQKVLLILGTPTSNICPQKGLVHQDMVVLYVGFGKEWRSEIIEAKLGTIANQNPISYVVSDRGTNLVKCFQSGNYISVSDITHVFANELKRLYEKDETFVEFTKLIGQIRKAWYLSSEKSQYIPPKMRTRLRFANLFPCVDWAMKILQQWPELDEPITEKLMFLKQQQAFIQTLNQLQKIFKDICELLKNQGFSMEQKTKALSILASIQAEEKTQIFSNKVVVYLEELSQKMLQTKQEHIICCSDIIESFFGKFKEKANTKGHQKLTEFVFTIANFSNNFNTDEIKQALEFSKVKDFKDLIKGNNKTTKNERTFTG
;
A
#
# COMPACT_ATOMS: atom_id res chain seq x y z
N MET A 1 -4.12 -14.80 -15.31
CA MET A 1 -3.55 -13.49 -14.95
C MET A 1 -3.60 -13.27 -13.43
N VAL A 2 -2.80 -12.36 -12.90
CA VAL A 2 -2.90 -11.88 -11.51
C VAL A 2 -3.67 -10.57 -11.50
N VAL A 3 -4.60 -10.41 -10.56
CA VAL A 3 -5.48 -9.24 -10.48
C VAL A 3 -5.22 -8.48 -9.18
N PHE A 4 -5.21 -7.14 -9.24
CA PHE A 4 -5.12 -6.26 -8.09
C PHE A 4 -6.42 -5.50 -7.93
N VAL A 5 -6.99 -5.52 -6.73
CA VAL A 5 -8.27 -4.84 -6.45
C VAL A 5 -8.10 -3.96 -5.24
N ASP A 6 -8.45 -2.68 -5.38
CA ASP A 6 -8.44 -1.73 -4.28
C ASP A 6 -9.43 -0.59 -4.49
N GLU A 7 -9.86 0.03 -3.40
CA GLU A 7 -10.70 1.22 -3.38
C GLU A 7 -9.98 2.42 -2.76
N SER A 8 -10.03 3.58 -3.42
CA SER A 8 -9.49 4.82 -2.87
C SER A 8 -10.57 5.88 -2.72
N ILE A 9 -10.59 6.55 -1.57
CA ILE A 9 -11.47 7.70 -1.36
C ILE A 9 -10.95 8.88 -2.20
N VAL A 10 -11.88 9.48 -2.93
CA VAL A 10 -11.69 10.67 -3.75
C VAL A 10 -12.51 11.83 -3.17
N ILE A 11 -12.15 13.05 -3.54
CA ILE A 11 -12.79 14.29 -3.08
C ILE A 11 -14.29 14.24 -3.42
N GLY A 12 -15.14 14.62 -2.46
CA GLY A 12 -16.61 14.56 -2.58
C GLY A 12 -17.27 13.32 -1.96
N GLY A 13 -16.51 12.51 -1.20
CA GLY A 13 -17.04 11.34 -0.49
C GLY A 13 -17.33 10.13 -1.38
N GLN A 14 -16.90 10.17 -2.64
CA GLN A 14 -16.95 9.04 -3.56
C GLN A 14 -15.67 8.20 -3.44
N LYS A 15 -15.79 6.90 -3.70
CA LYS A 15 -14.71 5.93 -3.78
C LYS A 15 -14.51 5.50 -5.22
N VAL A 16 -13.25 5.48 -5.66
CA VAL A 16 -12.85 4.84 -6.91
C VAL A 16 -12.50 3.40 -6.63
N LEU A 17 -13.17 2.47 -7.31
CA LEU A 17 -12.74 1.08 -7.41
C LEU A 17 -11.85 0.96 -8.64
N LEU A 18 -10.67 0.37 -8.45
CA LEU A 18 -9.74 0.08 -9.52
C LEU A 18 -9.42 -1.41 -9.50
N ILE A 19 -9.49 -2.05 -10.66
CA ILE A 19 -9.06 -3.41 -10.88
C ILE A 19 -7.98 -3.39 -11.95
N LEU A 20 -6.76 -3.77 -11.55
CA LEU A 20 -5.62 -3.94 -12.46
C LEU A 20 -5.38 -5.43 -12.69
N GLY A 21 -4.74 -5.76 -13.80
CA GLY A 21 -4.32 -7.11 -14.10
C GLY A 21 -2.91 -7.13 -14.66
N THR A 22 -2.18 -8.22 -14.44
CA THR A 22 -0.94 -8.53 -15.15
C THR A 22 -0.98 -9.98 -15.62
N PRO A 23 -0.62 -10.28 -16.88
CA PRO A 23 -0.37 -11.65 -17.31
C PRO A 23 0.67 -12.30 -16.38
N THR A 24 0.48 -13.58 -16.07
CA THR A 24 1.44 -14.32 -15.24
C THR A 24 2.79 -14.47 -15.93
N SER A 25 2.80 -14.48 -17.27
CA SER A 25 4.02 -14.46 -18.10
C SER A 25 4.86 -13.19 -17.94
N ASN A 26 4.28 -12.08 -17.50
CA ASN A 26 4.98 -10.80 -17.34
C ASN A 26 5.61 -10.66 -15.95
N ILE A 27 5.39 -11.62 -15.05
CA ILE A 27 5.92 -11.59 -13.69
C ILE A 27 7.38 -12.02 -13.73
N CYS A 28 8.28 -11.07 -13.50
CA CYS A 28 9.70 -11.34 -13.42
C CYS A 28 10.13 -11.59 -11.96
N PRO A 29 10.82 -12.71 -11.65
CA PRO A 29 11.25 -13.06 -10.28
C PRO A 29 12.20 -12.07 -9.58
N GLN A 30 12.76 -11.11 -10.32
CA GLN A 30 13.82 -10.23 -9.81
C GLN A 30 13.50 -8.73 -9.96
N LYS A 31 12.28 -8.40 -10.38
CA LYS A 31 11.88 -7.02 -10.64
C LYS A 31 10.49 -6.76 -10.09
N GLY A 32 10.38 -5.69 -9.31
CA GLY A 32 9.10 -5.16 -8.88
C GLY A 32 8.26 -4.70 -10.08
N LEU A 33 6.94 -4.83 -9.95
CA LEU A 33 5.99 -4.44 -10.99
C LEU A 33 6.07 -2.94 -11.28
N VAL A 34 6.07 -2.60 -12.57
CA VAL A 34 5.95 -1.22 -13.05
C VAL A 34 4.60 -1.01 -13.74
N HIS A 35 4.29 0.25 -14.06
CA HIS A 35 2.99 0.58 -14.65
C HIS A 35 2.80 -0.08 -16.02
N GLN A 36 3.88 -0.22 -16.78
CA GLN A 36 3.87 -0.86 -18.10
C GLN A 36 3.56 -2.36 -18.05
N ASP A 37 3.74 -3.00 -16.90
CA ASP A 37 3.40 -4.42 -16.74
C ASP A 37 1.89 -4.61 -16.49
N MET A 38 1.16 -3.53 -16.19
CA MET A 38 -0.24 -3.57 -15.76
C MET A 38 -1.20 -3.27 -16.91
N VAL A 39 -2.33 -3.94 -16.91
CA VAL A 39 -3.52 -3.61 -17.70
C VAL A 39 -4.60 -3.11 -16.75
N VAL A 40 -5.22 -1.97 -17.06
CA VAL A 40 -6.39 -1.50 -16.30
C VAL A 40 -7.60 -2.28 -16.78
N LEU A 41 -8.13 -3.18 -15.96
CA LEU A 41 -9.26 -4.04 -16.33
C LEU A 41 -10.60 -3.37 -16.03
N TYR A 42 -10.66 -2.60 -14.95
CA TYR A 42 -11.87 -1.88 -14.59
C TYR A 42 -11.54 -0.64 -13.75
N VAL A 43 -12.31 0.42 -13.96
CA VAL A 43 -12.31 1.61 -13.11
C VAL A 43 -13.73 2.12 -12.95
N GLY A 44 -14.13 2.47 -11.73
CA GLY A 44 -15.45 3.02 -11.48
C GLY A 44 -15.55 3.87 -10.23
N PHE A 45 -16.60 4.70 -10.16
CA PHE A 45 -16.97 5.50 -9.00
C PHE A 45 -18.27 5.04 -8.35
N GLY A 46 -18.25 4.97 -7.03
CA GLY A 46 -19.43 4.74 -6.20
C GLY A 46 -19.32 5.51 -4.89
N LYS A 47 -20.42 5.67 -4.16
CA LYS A 47 -20.32 6.08 -2.74
C LYS A 47 -19.69 4.96 -1.92
N GLU A 48 -20.04 3.72 -2.24
CA GLU A 48 -19.57 2.50 -1.59
C GLU A 48 -19.49 1.37 -2.62
N TRP A 49 -18.58 0.43 -2.39
CA TRP A 49 -18.43 -0.79 -3.18
C TRP A 49 -18.75 -2.00 -2.31
N ARG A 50 -19.91 -2.61 -2.53
CA ARG A 50 -20.34 -3.81 -1.81
C ARG A 50 -19.71 -5.06 -2.43
N SER A 51 -19.54 -6.10 -1.63
CA SER A 51 -18.94 -7.38 -2.04
C SER A 51 -19.56 -7.93 -3.32
N GLU A 52 -20.89 -7.88 -3.44
CA GLU A 52 -21.65 -8.47 -4.55
C GLU A 52 -21.40 -7.72 -5.86
N ILE A 53 -21.22 -6.39 -5.77
CA ILE A 53 -20.92 -5.55 -6.92
C ILE A 53 -19.52 -5.87 -7.43
N ILE A 54 -18.53 -5.96 -6.53
CA ILE A 54 -17.15 -6.27 -6.87
C ILE A 54 -17.05 -7.67 -7.47
N GLU A 55 -17.78 -8.63 -6.90
CA GLU A 55 -17.83 -10.02 -7.39
C GLU A 55 -18.36 -10.09 -8.82
N ALA A 56 -19.46 -9.39 -9.13
CA ALA A 56 -20.00 -9.34 -10.49
C ALA A 56 -19.00 -8.75 -11.49
N LYS A 57 -18.21 -7.75 -11.09
CA LYS A 57 -17.14 -7.19 -11.94
C LYS A 57 -16.02 -8.19 -12.15
N LEU A 58 -15.55 -8.84 -11.09
CA LEU A 58 -14.54 -9.89 -11.20
C LEU A 58 -15.00 -11.07 -12.04
N GLY A 59 -16.25 -11.49 -11.93
CA GLY A 59 -16.82 -12.54 -12.78
C GLY A 59 -16.82 -12.17 -14.26
N THR A 60 -17.15 -10.92 -14.58
CA THR A 60 -17.07 -10.41 -15.97
C THR A 60 -15.64 -10.43 -16.49
N ILE A 61 -14.68 -10.01 -15.66
CA ILE A 61 -13.25 -10.02 -15.99
C ILE A 61 -12.75 -11.46 -16.17
N ALA A 62 -13.13 -12.37 -15.27
CA ALA A 62 -12.72 -13.77 -15.29
C ALA A 62 -13.17 -14.51 -16.56
N ASN A 63 -14.34 -14.16 -17.10
CA ASN A 63 -14.85 -14.72 -18.36
C ASN A 63 -13.98 -14.36 -19.58
N GLN A 64 -13.34 -13.18 -19.55
CA GLN A 64 -12.48 -12.72 -20.64
C GLN A 64 -11.02 -13.11 -20.40
N ASN A 65 -10.60 -13.07 -19.13
CA ASN A 65 -9.23 -13.28 -18.70
C ASN A 65 -9.21 -14.17 -17.45
N PRO A 66 -8.85 -15.46 -17.57
CA PRO A 66 -8.81 -16.36 -16.41
C PRO A 66 -7.92 -15.81 -15.28
N ILE A 67 -8.50 -15.67 -14.09
CA ILE A 67 -7.84 -15.14 -12.90
C ILE A 67 -7.14 -16.29 -12.16
N SER A 68 -5.83 -16.17 -11.95
CA SER A 68 -5.03 -17.14 -11.18
C SER A 68 -5.19 -16.88 -9.69
N TYR A 69 -4.96 -15.63 -9.27
CA TYR A 69 -5.21 -15.15 -7.91
C TYR A 69 -5.38 -13.64 -7.90
N VAL A 70 -5.90 -13.14 -6.78
CA VAL A 70 -6.16 -11.73 -6.53
C VAL A 70 -5.25 -11.22 -5.40
N VAL A 71 -4.69 -10.03 -5.55
CA VAL A 71 -3.90 -9.32 -4.56
C VAL A 71 -4.67 -8.08 -4.12
N SER A 72 -4.85 -7.90 -2.81
CA SER A 72 -5.55 -6.72 -2.28
C SER A 72 -5.14 -6.42 -0.84
N ASP A 73 -5.60 -5.27 -0.35
CA ASP A 73 -5.69 -5.06 1.09
C ASP A 73 -6.74 -6.00 1.72
N ARG A 74 -6.78 -6.06 3.05
CA ARG A 74 -7.74 -6.90 3.79
C ARG A 74 -9.07 -6.18 4.04
N GLY A 75 -9.51 -5.32 3.12
CA GLY A 75 -10.81 -4.65 3.17
C GLY A 75 -11.95 -5.66 3.34
N THR A 76 -12.88 -5.39 4.26
CA THR A 76 -13.91 -6.38 4.64
C THR A 76 -14.82 -6.76 3.47
N ASN A 77 -15.14 -5.80 2.59
CA ASN A 77 -15.89 -6.03 1.35
C ASN A 77 -15.09 -6.90 0.35
N LEU A 78 -13.79 -6.65 0.21
CA LEU A 78 -12.91 -7.42 -0.67
C LEU A 78 -12.75 -8.86 -0.19
N VAL A 79 -12.45 -9.05 1.10
CA VAL A 79 -12.32 -10.39 1.70
C VAL A 79 -13.60 -11.21 1.51
N LYS A 80 -14.77 -10.61 1.76
CA LYS A 80 -16.07 -11.28 1.53
C LYS A 80 -16.26 -11.64 0.06
N CYS A 81 -15.97 -10.71 -0.85
CA CYS A 81 -16.05 -10.92 -2.30
C CYS A 81 -15.18 -12.09 -2.78
N PHE A 82 -13.94 -12.20 -2.29
CA PHE A 82 -13.06 -13.29 -2.72
C PHE A 82 -13.50 -14.64 -2.15
N GLN A 83 -14.07 -14.65 -0.94
CA GLN A 83 -14.61 -15.86 -0.34
C GLN A 83 -15.87 -16.34 -1.07
N SER A 84 -16.83 -15.45 -1.37
CA SER A 84 -18.05 -15.81 -2.09
C SER A 84 -17.77 -16.24 -3.53
N GLY A 85 -16.88 -15.52 -4.23
CA GLY A 85 -16.46 -15.85 -5.59
C GLY A 85 -15.44 -16.99 -5.71
N ASN A 86 -15.05 -17.62 -4.60
CA ASN A 86 -14.05 -18.69 -4.52
C ASN A 86 -12.70 -18.34 -5.21
N TYR A 87 -12.27 -17.08 -5.09
CA TYR A 87 -11.00 -16.61 -5.62
C TYR A 87 -9.86 -16.91 -4.65
N ILE A 88 -8.73 -17.38 -5.19
CA ILE A 88 -7.50 -17.47 -4.41
C ILE A 88 -7.03 -16.04 -4.14
N SER A 89 -7.11 -15.60 -2.89
CA SER A 89 -6.67 -14.27 -2.45
C SER A 89 -5.32 -14.31 -1.74
N VAL A 90 -4.48 -13.33 -2.06
CA VAL A 90 -3.20 -13.03 -1.41
C VAL A 90 -3.31 -11.65 -0.77
N SER A 91 -3.12 -11.58 0.55
CA SER A 91 -3.18 -10.29 1.27
C SER A 91 -1.89 -9.50 1.07
N ASP A 92 -2.00 -8.18 0.90
CA ASP A 92 -0.83 -7.29 0.83
C ASP A 92 0.03 -7.38 2.11
N ILE A 93 1.33 -7.59 1.91
CA ILE A 93 2.31 -7.75 2.98
C ILE A 93 2.40 -6.53 3.90
N THR A 94 2.42 -5.33 3.33
CA THR A 94 2.51 -4.07 4.08
C THR A 94 1.33 -3.94 5.02
N HIS A 95 0.13 -4.26 4.55
CA HIS A 95 -1.09 -4.25 5.33
C HIS A 95 -1.11 -5.34 6.41
N VAL A 96 -0.68 -6.56 6.09
CA VAL A 96 -0.58 -7.65 7.08
C VAL A 96 0.34 -7.25 8.23
N PHE A 97 1.53 -6.75 7.91
CA PHE A 97 2.52 -6.39 8.93
C PHE A 97 2.10 -5.13 9.71
N ALA A 98 1.56 -4.12 9.03
CA ALA A 98 1.10 -2.90 9.70
C ALA A 98 -0.06 -3.18 10.66
N ASN A 99 -0.97 -4.08 10.29
CA ASN A 99 -2.07 -4.51 11.17
C ASN A 99 -1.56 -5.29 12.38
N GLU A 100 -0.55 -6.12 12.22
CA GLU A 100 0.06 -6.83 13.34
C GLU A 100 0.74 -5.88 14.32
N LEU A 101 1.56 -4.96 13.82
CA LEU A 101 2.21 -3.96 14.68
C LEU A 101 1.18 -3.06 15.38
N LYS A 102 0.10 -2.69 14.66
CA LYS A 102 -1.02 -1.99 15.28
C LYS A 102 -1.63 -2.81 16.42
N ARG A 103 -1.90 -4.11 16.21
CA ARG A 103 -2.45 -5.02 17.24
C ARG A 103 -1.56 -5.07 18.49
N LEU A 104 -0.24 -5.09 18.32
CA LEU A 104 0.73 -5.19 19.41
C LEU A 104 0.87 -3.92 20.25
N TYR A 105 0.60 -2.74 19.68
CA TYR A 105 0.95 -1.46 20.30
C TYR A 105 -0.19 -0.45 20.40
N GLU A 106 -1.35 -0.68 19.77
CA GLU A 106 -2.49 0.26 19.82
C GLU A 106 -2.95 0.56 21.26
N LYS A 107 -2.77 -0.39 22.18
CA LYS A 107 -3.10 -0.26 23.61
C LYS A 107 -1.89 -0.30 24.53
N ASP A 108 -0.68 -0.24 23.98
CA ASP A 108 0.54 -0.29 24.78
C ASP A 108 0.80 1.09 25.42
N GLU A 109 0.89 1.13 26.75
CA GLU A 109 1.00 2.38 27.50
C GLU A 109 2.31 3.12 27.17
N THR A 110 3.43 2.41 27.11
CA THR A 110 4.75 2.96 26.76
C THR A 110 4.72 3.58 25.35
N PHE A 111 4.08 2.91 24.40
CA PHE A 111 3.90 3.44 23.04
C PHE A 111 3.01 4.69 22.99
N VAL A 112 1.89 4.68 23.71
CA VAL A 112 0.99 5.84 23.78
C VAL A 112 1.70 7.04 24.41
N GLU A 113 2.48 6.81 25.46
CA GLU A 113 3.29 7.84 26.09
C GLU A 113 4.38 8.38 25.15
N PHE A 114 5.16 7.48 24.52
CA PHE A 114 6.20 7.84 23.56
C PHE A 114 5.67 8.74 22.44
N THR A 115 4.57 8.34 21.80
CA THR A 115 3.95 9.10 20.72
C THR A 115 3.41 10.45 21.20
N LYS A 116 2.82 10.52 22.40
CA LYS A 116 2.36 11.76 23.02
C LYS A 116 3.52 12.73 23.27
N LEU A 117 4.62 12.26 23.85
CA LEU A 117 5.80 13.08 24.15
C LEU A 117 6.45 13.63 22.88
N ILE A 118 6.58 12.81 21.83
CA ILE A 118 7.03 13.27 20.51
C ILE A 118 6.13 14.38 19.96
N GLY A 119 4.80 14.22 20.06
CA GLY A 119 3.84 15.22 19.63
C GLY A 119 3.99 16.55 20.39
N GLN A 120 4.21 16.48 21.70
CA GLN A 120 4.42 17.65 22.57
C GLN A 120 5.72 18.38 22.21
N ILE A 121 6.84 17.65 22.07
CA ILE A 121 8.14 18.23 21.68
C ILE A 121 8.04 18.89 20.31
N ARG A 122 7.44 18.20 19.33
CA ARG A 122 7.24 18.78 18.00
C ARG A 122 6.48 20.11 18.06
N LYS A 123 5.38 20.15 18.82
CA LYS A 123 4.55 21.36 18.98
C LYS A 123 5.33 22.48 19.67
N ALA A 124 6.07 22.17 20.73
CA ALA A 124 6.84 23.13 21.49
C ALA A 124 7.98 23.76 20.67
N TRP A 125 8.61 22.98 19.79
CA TRP A 125 9.82 23.41 19.08
C TRP A 125 9.56 23.86 17.64
N TYR A 126 8.33 23.71 17.14
CA TYR A 126 7.97 23.98 15.74
C TYR A 126 8.41 25.36 15.22
N LEU A 127 8.39 26.40 16.07
CA LEU A 127 8.75 27.78 15.71
C LEU A 127 10.15 28.20 16.18
N SER A 128 10.94 27.30 16.76
CA SER A 128 12.26 27.62 17.30
C SER A 128 13.34 27.39 16.25
N SER A 129 14.04 28.45 15.84
CA SER A 129 15.20 28.38 14.93
C SER A 129 16.35 27.60 15.54
N GLU A 130 16.65 27.83 16.83
CA GLU A 130 17.72 27.17 17.60
C GLU A 130 17.49 25.65 17.74
N LYS A 131 16.23 25.23 17.95
CA LYS A 131 15.89 23.83 18.18
C LYS A 131 15.51 23.07 16.91
N SER A 132 15.55 23.74 15.76
CA SER A 132 15.06 23.22 14.48
C SER A 132 15.69 21.88 14.08
N GLN A 133 16.97 21.68 14.38
CA GLN A 133 17.71 20.45 14.10
C GLN A 133 17.30 19.24 14.94
N TYR A 134 16.64 19.46 16.08
CA TYR A 134 16.21 18.40 17.01
C TYR A 134 14.72 18.08 16.93
N ILE A 135 13.97 18.76 16.04
CA ILE A 135 12.53 18.57 15.91
C ILE A 135 12.22 17.16 15.40
N PRO A 136 11.40 16.36 16.10
CA PRO A 136 10.99 15.05 15.62
C PRO A 136 10.12 15.17 14.35
N PRO A 137 10.12 14.19 13.45
CA PRO A 137 9.38 14.24 12.20
C PRO A 137 7.85 14.31 12.41
N LYS A 138 7.14 14.72 11.35
CA LYS A 138 5.67 14.86 11.41
C LYS A 138 5.01 13.48 11.42
N MET A 139 4.35 13.14 12.52
CA MET A 139 3.45 11.98 12.56
C MET A 139 2.23 12.25 11.67
N ARG A 140 1.97 11.36 10.70
CA ARG A 140 0.76 11.42 9.87
C ARG A 140 -0.44 10.89 10.67
N THR A 141 -1.57 11.59 10.60
CA THR A 141 -2.76 11.39 11.44
C THR A 141 -3.55 10.10 11.18
N ARG A 142 -3.29 9.36 10.09
CA ARG A 142 -3.97 8.07 9.82
C ARG A 142 -3.13 6.89 10.26
N LEU A 143 -3.79 5.97 10.98
CA LEU A 143 -3.32 4.75 11.64
C LEU A 143 -2.57 3.74 10.73
N ARG A 144 -1.39 4.08 10.23
CA ARG A 144 -0.41 3.08 9.81
C ARG A 144 0.71 3.12 10.83
N PHE A 145 0.91 2.03 11.57
CA PHE A 145 2.00 1.93 12.56
C PHE A 145 3.37 2.28 11.94
N ALA A 146 3.56 1.93 10.65
CA ALA A 146 4.72 2.30 9.86
C ALA A 146 4.97 3.82 9.74
N ASN A 147 3.95 4.66 9.95
CA ASN A 147 4.13 6.13 9.98
C ASN A 147 4.96 6.60 11.17
N LEU A 148 5.21 5.73 12.17
CA LEU A 148 6.06 6.03 13.31
C LEU A 148 7.54 5.71 13.04
N PHE A 149 7.88 4.92 12.02
CA PHE A 149 9.27 4.58 11.71
C PHE A 149 10.20 5.79 11.58
N PRO A 150 9.79 6.92 10.94
CA PRO A 150 10.61 8.12 10.95
C PRO A 150 10.89 8.67 12.36
N CYS A 151 9.93 8.56 13.28
CA CYS A 151 10.12 8.98 14.67
C CYS A 151 11.06 8.04 15.43
N VAL A 152 11.03 6.74 15.14
CA VAL A 152 11.98 5.76 15.70
C VAL A 152 13.39 6.04 15.19
N ASP A 153 13.55 6.27 13.88
CA ASP A 153 14.82 6.66 13.25
C ASP A 153 15.37 7.95 13.89
N TRP A 154 14.51 8.95 14.11
CA TRP A 154 14.86 10.19 14.81
C TRP A 154 15.31 9.93 16.24
N ALA A 155 14.54 9.15 17.01
CA ALA A 155 14.86 8.84 18.40
C ALA A 155 16.21 8.13 18.53
N MET A 156 16.47 7.14 17.67
CA MET A 156 17.76 6.44 17.60
C MET A 156 18.90 7.40 17.27
N LYS A 157 18.71 8.31 16.30
CA LYS A 157 19.72 9.32 15.94
C LYS A 157 20.04 10.25 17.12
N ILE A 158 19.03 10.75 17.82
CA ILE A 158 19.23 11.61 19.00
C ILE A 158 19.95 10.84 20.12
N LEU A 159 19.58 9.58 20.37
CA LEU A 159 20.23 8.73 21.37
C LEU A 159 21.71 8.47 21.06
N GLN A 160 22.06 8.37 19.78
CA GLN A 160 23.45 8.22 19.31
C GLN A 160 24.26 9.51 19.51
N GLN A 161 23.66 10.67 19.26
CA GLN A 161 24.28 12.00 19.41
C GLN A 161 24.23 12.53 20.84
N TRP A 162 23.66 11.77 21.79
CA TRP A 162 23.40 12.20 23.16
C TRP A 162 24.57 12.89 23.87
N PRO A 163 25.84 12.42 23.76
CA PRO A 163 26.98 13.05 24.44
C PRO A 163 27.30 14.47 23.93
N GLU A 164 26.82 14.84 22.75
CA GLU A 164 27.11 16.11 22.07
C GLU A 164 25.98 17.15 22.25
N LEU A 165 24.90 16.79 22.98
CA LEU A 165 23.71 17.63 23.14
C LEU A 165 23.84 18.56 24.36
N ASP A 166 23.40 19.80 24.19
CA ASP A 166 23.34 20.78 25.28
C ASP A 166 22.34 20.38 26.38
N GLU A 167 22.62 20.80 27.61
CA GLU A 167 21.81 20.49 28.81
C GLU A 167 20.31 20.86 28.65
N PRO A 168 19.92 22.05 28.15
CA PRO A 168 18.49 22.40 27.98
C PRO A 168 17.74 21.50 26.99
N ILE A 169 18.47 20.84 26.08
CA ILE A 169 17.92 19.95 25.05
C ILE A 169 17.79 18.55 25.63
N THR A 170 18.83 18.06 26.29
CA THR A 170 18.85 16.73 26.93
C THR A 170 17.78 16.62 28.02
N GLU A 171 17.56 17.67 28.83
CA GLU A 171 16.48 17.69 29.82
C GLU A 171 15.10 17.44 29.20
N LYS A 172 14.81 18.09 28.07
CA LYS A 172 13.53 17.95 27.37
C LYS A 172 13.39 16.62 26.63
N LEU A 173 14.51 15.99 26.26
CA LEU A 173 14.54 14.71 25.55
C LEU A 173 14.82 13.52 26.47
N MET A 174 14.91 13.73 27.79
CA MET A 174 15.27 12.70 28.77
C MET A 174 14.39 11.44 28.67
N PHE A 175 13.13 11.60 28.27
CA PHE A 175 12.22 10.48 28.03
C PHE A 175 12.76 9.47 27.01
N LEU A 176 13.57 9.89 26.03
CA LEU A 176 14.22 8.98 25.08
C LEU A 176 15.22 8.06 25.78
N LYS A 177 15.96 8.55 26.76
CA LYS A 177 16.86 7.72 27.58
C LYS A 177 16.08 6.78 28.48
N GLN A 178 15.02 7.28 29.10
CA GLN A 178 14.14 6.46 29.96
C GLN A 178 13.48 5.32 29.18
N GLN A 179 13.09 5.57 27.92
CA GLN A 179 12.43 4.60 27.04
C GLN A 179 13.41 3.97 26.03
N GLN A 180 14.73 4.00 26.27
CA GLN A 180 15.73 3.57 25.30
C GLN A 180 15.56 2.11 24.87
N ALA A 181 15.30 1.20 25.81
CA ALA A 181 15.08 -0.22 25.50
C ALA A 181 13.88 -0.41 24.55
N PHE A 182 12.76 0.27 24.85
CA PHE A 182 11.56 0.26 24.00
C PHE A 182 11.81 0.82 22.59
N ILE A 183 12.58 1.91 22.48
CA ILE A 183 12.96 2.48 21.18
C ILE A 183 13.83 1.50 20.38
N GLN A 184 14.75 0.79 21.04
CA GLN A 184 15.57 -0.25 20.42
C GLN A 184 14.71 -1.41 19.89
N THR A 185 13.71 -1.85 20.65
CA THR A 185 12.70 -2.84 20.20
C THR A 185 11.99 -2.38 18.93
N LEU A 186 11.46 -1.15 18.93
CA LEU A 186 10.76 -0.59 17.77
C LEU A 186 11.68 -0.50 16.55
N ASN A 187 12.95 -0.17 16.76
CA ASN A 187 13.94 -0.12 15.70
C ASN A 187 14.24 -1.51 15.11
N GLN A 188 14.31 -2.56 15.95
CA GLN A 188 14.45 -3.94 15.48
C GLN A 188 13.23 -4.37 14.66
N LEU A 189 12.01 -4.13 15.17
CA LEU A 189 10.76 -4.41 14.46
C LEU A 189 10.68 -3.67 13.12
N GLN A 190 11.07 -2.40 13.11
CA GLN A 190 11.15 -1.61 11.89
C GLN A 190 12.11 -2.23 10.87
N LYS A 191 13.28 -2.70 11.31
CA LYS A 191 14.25 -3.35 10.44
C LYS A 191 13.67 -4.61 9.80
N ILE A 192 13.05 -5.49 10.59
CA ILE A 192 12.34 -6.69 10.09
C ILE A 192 11.30 -6.30 9.04
N PHE A 193 10.46 -5.33 9.39
CA PHE A 193 9.39 -4.87 8.53
C PHE A 193 9.96 -4.41 7.18
N LYS A 194 10.99 -3.55 7.19
CA LYS A 194 11.61 -2.99 5.99
C LYS A 194 12.29 -4.07 5.16
N ASP A 195 13.18 -4.87 5.77
CA ASP A 195 13.98 -5.88 5.07
C ASP A 195 13.10 -6.93 4.37
N ILE A 196 12.05 -7.40 5.04
CA ILE A 196 11.15 -8.43 4.49
C ILE A 196 10.19 -7.84 3.46
N CYS A 197 9.67 -6.63 3.69
CA CYS A 197 8.88 -5.95 2.67
C CYS A 197 9.71 -5.69 1.42
N GLU A 198 10.93 -5.18 1.55
CA GLU A 198 11.81 -4.89 0.41
C GLU A 198 12.14 -6.17 -0.39
N LEU A 199 12.45 -7.26 0.31
CA LEU A 199 12.69 -8.56 -0.31
C LEU A 199 11.49 -9.01 -1.16
N LEU A 200 10.29 -9.04 -0.56
CA LEU A 200 9.09 -9.61 -1.20
C LEU A 200 8.42 -8.66 -2.20
N LYS A 201 8.57 -7.35 -2.05
CA LYS A 201 8.07 -6.36 -3.02
C LYS A 201 8.86 -6.36 -4.31
N ASN A 202 10.18 -6.54 -4.22
CA ASN A 202 11.07 -6.48 -5.38
C ASN A 202 11.19 -7.82 -6.11
N GLN A 203 11.13 -8.95 -5.40
CA GLN A 203 11.38 -10.28 -5.97
C GLN A 203 10.14 -11.18 -5.98
N GLY A 204 9.02 -10.72 -5.40
CA GLY A 204 7.89 -11.58 -5.10
C GLY A 204 8.24 -12.64 -4.05
N PHE A 205 7.32 -13.58 -3.85
CA PHE A 205 7.51 -14.71 -2.97
C PHE A 205 7.84 -15.99 -3.76
N SER A 206 8.90 -16.67 -3.36
CA SER A 206 9.20 -18.07 -3.71
C SER A 206 9.83 -18.78 -2.51
N MET A 207 10.14 -20.07 -2.63
CA MET A 207 10.84 -20.83 -1.58
C MET A 207 12.25 -20.28 -1.29
N GLU A 208 12.90 -19.65 -2.28
CA GLU A 208 14.19 -18.97 -2.07
C GLU A 208 14.01 -17.74 -1.17
N GLN A 209 13.04 -16.87 -1.48
CA GLN A 209 12.75 -15.69 -0.67
C GLN A 209 12.23 -16.06 0.72
N LYS A 210 11.48 -17.16 0.87
CA LYS A 210 11.10 -17.70 2.17
C LYS A 210 12.34 -18.02 3.02
N THR A 211 13.32 -18.71 2.44
CA THR A 211 14.57 -19.06 3.14
C THR A 211 15.35 -17.82 3.56
N LYS A 212 15.46 -16.81 2.68
CA LYS A 212 16.08 -15.51 3.00
C LYS A 212 15.33 -14.76 4.10
N ALA A 213 14.00 -14.78 4.08
CA ALA A 213 13.19 -14.13 5.11
C ALA A 213 13.38 -14.82 6.48
N LEU A 214 13.43 -16.16 6.50
CA LEU A 214 13.67 -16.92 7.74
C LEU A 214 15.08 -16.67 8.31
N SER A 215 16.10 -16.51 7.47
CA SER A 215 17.44 -16.17 7.96
C SER A 215 17.51 -14.76 8.55
N ILE A 216 16.79 -13.79 7.98
CA ILE A 216 16.62 -12.45 8.58
C ILE A 216 16.03 -12.59 9.99
N LEU A 217 14.94 -13.35 10.14
CA LEU A 217 14.27 -13.56 11.43
C LEU A 217 15.13 -14.29 12.47
N ALA A 218 15.99 -15.21 12.04
CA ALA A 218 16.88 -15.96 12.94
C ALA A 218 17.98 -15.09 13.58
N SER A 219 18.30 -13.94 12.98
CA SER A 219 19.37 -13.05 13.45
C SER A 219 18.97 -12.11 14.60
N ILE A 220 17.76 -12.26 15.14
CA ILE A 220 17.08 -11.23 15.93
C ILE A 220 17.03 -11.62 17.41
N GLN A 221 17.20 -10.61 18.27
CA GLN A 221 17.14 -10.81 19.71
C GLN A 221 15.72 -11.14 20.20
N ALA A 222 15.67 -12.02 21.20
CA ALA A 222 14.45 -12.53 21.79
C ALA A 222 13.83 -11.53 22.78
N GLU A 223 13.04 -10.59 22.27
CA GLU A 223 12.03 -9.88 23.06
C GLU A 223 10.64 -10.41 22.70
N GLU A 224 9.73 -10.48 23.68
CA GLU A 224 8.38 -11.03 23.53
C GLU A 224 7.63 -10.46 22.31
N LYS A 225 7.52 -9.14 22.18
CA LYS A 225 6.78 -8.52 21.06
C LYS A 225 7.46 -8.73 19.71
N THR A 226 8.80 -8.71 19.69
CA THR A 226 9.59 -9.04 18.50
C THR A 226 9.36 -10.48 18.07
N GLN A 227 9.30 -11.41 19.01
CA GLN A 227 9.00 -12.81 18.72
C GLN A 227 7.57 -13.00 18.20
N ILE A 228 6.58 -12.32 18.79
CA ILE A 228 5.19 -12.38 18.31
C ILE A 228 5.10 -11.87 16.87
N PHE A 229 5.75 -10.74 16.56
CA PHE A 229 5.79 -10.22 15.20
C PHE A 229 6.51 -11.17 14.24
N SER A 230 7.69 -11.69 14.61
CA SER A 230 8.43 -12.68 13.81
C SER A 230 7.59 -13.93 13.54
N ASN A 231 6.88 -14.45 14.54
CA ASN A 231 5.97 -15.58 14.35
C ASN A 231 4.85 -15.22 13.36
N LYS A 232 4.31 -14.00 13.41
CA LYS A 232 3.31 -13.57 12.43
C LYS A 232 3.87 -13.52 11.01
N VAL A 233 5.12 -13.10 10.85
CA VAL A 233 5.81 -13.14 9.55
C VAL A 233 5.94 -14.58 9.07
N VAL A 234 6.40 -15.51 9.91
CA VAL A 234 6.51 -16.94 9.56
C VAL A 234 5.16 -17.50 9.11
N VAL A 235 4.09 -17.25 9.87
CA VAL A 235 2.74 -17.69 9.50
C VAL A 235 2.33 -17.14 8.14
N TYR A 236 2.60 -15.86 7.86
CA TYR A 236 2.30 -15.27 6.57
C TYR A 236 3.12 -15.89 5.41
N LEU A 237 4.40 -16.21 5.63
CA LEU A 237 5.21 -16.91 4.64
C LEU A 237 4.68 -18.33 4.36
N GLU A 238 4.19 -19.03 5.38
CA GLU A 238 3.52 -20.32 5.20
C GLU A 238 2.20 -20.18 4.44
N GLU A 239 1.40 -19.16 4.74
CA GLU A 239 0.19 -18.84 3.96
C GLU A 239 0.54 -18.64 2.47
N LEU A 240 1.62 -17.90 2.16
CA LEU A 240 2.09 -17.71 0.79
C LEU A 240 2.58 -19.03 0.15
N SER A 241 3.26 -19.91 0.89
CA SER A 241 3.60 -21.26 0.41
C SER A 241 2.37 -22.05 0.00
N GLN A 242 1.28 -21.98 0.79
CA GLN A 242 0.03 -22.65 0.42
C GLN A 242 -0.62 -22.03 -0.83
N LYS A 243 -0.57 -20.70 -0.97
CA LYS A 243 -1.08 -19.99 -2.16
C LYS A 243 -0.30 -20.36 -3.42
N MET A 244 1.01 -20.55 -3.30
CA MET A 244 1.88 -21.03 -4.38
C MET A 244 1.41 -22.39 -4.91
N LEU A 245 1.11 -23.34 -4.01
CA LEU A 245 0.57 -24.65 -4.37
C LEU A 245 -0.82 -24.57 -5.00
N GLN A 246 -1.73 -23.77 -4.43
CA GLN A 246 -3.10 -23.60 -4.92
C GLN A 246 -3.16 -23.01 -6.34
N THR A 247 -2.28 -22.06 -6.63
CA THR A 247 -2.25 -21.33 -7.92
C THR A 247 -1.36 -22.00 -8.97
N LYS A 248 -0.56 -23.00 -8.56
CA LYS A 248 0.47 -23.66 -9.38
C LYS A 248 1.45 -22.65 -10.01
N GLN A 249 1.76 -21.58 -9.28
CA GLN A 249 2.74 -20.57 -9.68
C GLN A 249 4.01 -20.78 -8.89
N GLU A 250 5.18 -20.58 -9.51
CA GLU A 250 6.46 -20.63 -8.79
C GLU A 250 6.73 -19.33 -8.00
N HIS A 251 6.13 -18.23 -8.48
CA HIS A 251 6.29 -16.89 -7.90
C HIS A 251 4.94 -16.26 -7.59
N ILE A 252 4.78 -15.79 -6.34
CA ILE A 252 3.57 -15.12 -5.86
C ILE A 252 3.86 -13.65 -5.60
N ILE A 253 3.09 -12.77 -6.23
CA ILE A 253 3.06 -11.35 -5.90
C ILE A 253 2.19 -11.18 -4.67
N CYS A 254 2.75 -10.56 -3.63
CA CYS A 254 2.07 -10.34 -2.36
C CYS A 254 2.02 -8.86 -1.96
N CYS A 255 2.22 -7.96 -2.94
CA CYS A 255 2.20 -6.52 -2.73
C CYS A 255 1.27 -5.81 -3.71
N SER A 256 0.50 -4.86 -3.20
CA SER A 256 -0.42 -3.99 -3.94
C SER A 256 0.10 -2.54 -4.09
N ASP A 257 1.39 -2.28 -3.87
CA ASP A 257 1.97 -0.94 -4.02
C ASP A 257 1.73 -0.36 -5.44
N ILE A 258 1.66 -1.22 -6.45
CA ILE A 258 1.41 -0.77 -7.83
C ILE A 258 0.04 -0.08 -7.96
N ILE A 259 -1.02 -0.60 -7.31
CA ILE A 259 -2.34 0.04 -7.36
C ILE A 259 -2.39 1.33 -6.52
N GLU A 260 -1.68 1.36 -5.38
CA GLU A 260 -1.47 2.62 -4.63
C GLU A 260 -0.75 3.68 -5.48
N SER A 261 0.22 3.26 -6.31
CA SER A 261 0.93 4.15 -7.24
C SER A 261 0.03 4.73 -8.33
N PHE A 262 -0.87 3.91 -8.90
CA PHE A 262 -1.90 4.38 -9.83
C PHE A 262 -2.81 5.44 -9.18
N PHE A 263 -3.25 5.21 -7.93
CA PHE A 263 -4.00 6.22 -7.17
C PHE A 263 -3.18 7.48 -6.86
N GLY A 264 -1.89 7.34 -6.58
CA GLY A 264 -0.96 8.45 -6.36
C GLY A 264 -0.88 9.37 -7.59
N LYS A 265 -0.58 8.79 -8.76
CA LYS A 265 -0.55 9.52 -10.05
C LYS A 265 -1.89 10.19 -10.36
N PHE A 266 -3.01 9.51 -10.06
CA PHE A 266 -4.34 10.09 -10.24
C PHE A 266 -4.55 11.32 -9.36
N LYS A 267 -4.23 11.24 -8.06
CA LYS A 267 -4.39 12.35 -7.10
C LYS A 267 -3.51 13.54 -7.43
N GLU A 268 -2.28 13.31 -7.90
CA GLU A 268 -1.38 14.36 -8.37
C GLU A 268 -1.96 15.13 -9.57
N LYS A 269 -2.45 14.40 -10.58
CA LYS A 269 -3.11 15.00 -11.75
C LYS A 269 -4.42 15.70 -11.40
N ALA A 270 -5.18 15.19 -10.44
CA ALA A 270 -6.41 15.80 -10.00
C ALA A 270 -6.18 17.14 -9.25
N ASN A 271 -5.15 17.21 -8.41
CA ASN A 271 -4.83 18.42 -7.66
C ASN A 271 -4.37 19.60 -8.55
N THR A 272 -3.76 19.31 -9.70
CA THR A 272 -3.23 20.35 -10.60
C THR A 272 -4.28 21.00 -11.51
N LYS A 273 -5.45 20.38 -11.70
CA LYS A 273 -6.44 20.80 -12.72
C LYS A 273 -7.81 21.25 -12.18
N GLY A 274 -7.92 21.41 -10.85
CA GLY A 274 -9.13 21.90 -10.19
C GLY A 274 -10.20 20.83 -9.97
N HIS A 275 -10.90 20.94 -8.84
CA HIS A 275 -11.77 19.88 -8.30
C HIS A 275 -13.03 19.54 -9.12
N GLN A 276 -13.41 20.38 -10.10
CA GLN A 276 -14.70 20.28 -10.79
C GLN A 276 -14.78 19.18 -11.86
N LYS A 277 -13.68 18.47 -12.18
CA LYS A 277 -13.62 17.46 -13.27
C LYS A 277 -13.14 16.07 -12.84
N LEU A 278 -13.11 15.77 -11.54
CA LEU A 278 -12.58 14.51 -11.00
C LEU A 278 -13.16 13.25 -11.66
N THR A 279 -14.46 13.24 -11.97
CA THR A 279 -15.14 12.13 -12.64
C THR A 279 -14.65 11.94 -14.08
N GLU A 280 -14.37 13.03 -14.80
CA GLU A 280 -13.81 12.99 -16.16
C GLU A 280 -12.36 12.50 -16.15
N PHE A 281 -11.61 12.83 -15.09
CA PHE A 281 -10.19 12.47 -14.95
C PHE A 281 -9.94 11.01 -14.60
N VAL A 282 -10.89 10.27 -14.05
CA VAL A 282 -10.64 8.85 -13.67
C VAL A 282 -10.31 7.99 -14.87
N PHE A 283 -10.88 8.30 -16.03
CA PHE A 283 -10.63 7.52 -17.24
C PHE A 283 -9.20 7.73 -17.74
N THR A 284 -8.48 8.76 -17.25
CA THR A 284 -7.04 8.89 -17.51
C THR A 284 -6.23 7.82 -16.81
N ILE A 285 -6.75 7.18 -15.74
CA ILE A 285 -6.09 6.05 -15.07
C ILE A 285 -5.85 4.91 -16.06
N ALA A 286 -6.80 4.67 -16.97
CA ALA A 286 -6.70 3.64 -18.00
C ALA A 286 -5.47 3.82 -18.91
N ASN A 287 -4.95 5.03 -19.00
CA ASN A 287 -3.83 5.40 -19.85
C ASN A 287 -2.49 5.38 -19.11
N PHE A 288 -2.45 5.09 -17.81
CA PHE A 288 -1.19 5.14 -17.03
C PHE A 288 -0.25 3.97 -17.33
N SER A 289 -0.78 2.90 -17.91
CA SER A 289 -0.01 1.72 -18.33
C SER A 289 0.72 1.89 -19.66
N ASN A 290 0.25 2.80 -20.51
CA ASN A 290 0.67 2.85 -21.91
C ASN A 290 1.67 3.98 -22.17
N ASN A 291 2.76 3.65 -22.85
CA ASN A 291 3.64 4.62 -23.48
C ASN A 291 3.15 4.85 -24.92
N PHE A 292 2.19 5.76 -25.09
CA PHE A 292 1.68 6.05 -26.42
C PHE A 292 2.76 6.70 -27.28
N ASN A 293 2.95 6.19 -28.49
CA ASN A 293 3.77 6.85 -29.49
C ASN A 293 2.98 7.98 -30.20
N THR A 294 3.67 8.84 -30.92
CA THR A 294 3.07 10.01 -31.57
C THR A 294 1.96 9.64 -32.56
N ASP A 295 2.10 8.50 -33.26
CA ASP A 295 1.14 8.05 -34.26
C ASP A 295 -0.16 7.51 -33.61
N GLU A 296 -0.05 6.80 -32.49
CA GLU A 296 -1.19 6.37 -31.68
C GLU A 296 -1.95 7.56 -31.10
N ILE A 297 -1.23 8.58 -30.62
CA ILE A 297 -1.84 9.82 -30.12
C ILE A 297 -2.57 10.53 -31.26
N LYS A 298 -1.93 10.63 -32.43
CA LYS A 298 -2.52 11.25 -33.62
C LYS A 298 -3.80 10.53 -34.04
N GLN A 299 -3.77 9.20 -34.17
CA GLN A 299 -4.96 8.40 -34.49
C GLN A 299 -6.05 8.59 -33.44
N ALA A 300 -5.72 8.54 -32.14
CA ALA A 300 -6.70 8.75 -31.08
C ALA A 300 -7.37 10.12 -31.18
N LEU A 301 -6.62 11.18 -31.48
CA LEU A 301 -7.15 12.53 -31.67
C LEU A 301 -7.99 12.69 -32.94
N GLU A 302 -7.62 12.00 -34.02
CA GLU A 302 -8.33 12.05 -35.31
C GLU A 302 -9.66 11.30 -35.27
N PHE A 303 -9.72 10.17 -34.56
CA PHE A 303 -10.89 9.29 -34.55
C PHE A 303 -11.81 9.47 -33.32
N SER A 304 -11.35 10.09 -32.24
CA SER A 304 -12.20 10.34 -31.06
C SER A 304 -12.92 11.68 -31.18
N LYS A 305 -14.26 11.68 -31.23
CA LYS A 305 -15.04 12.93 -31.23
C LYS A 305 -15.27 13.40 -29.80
N VAL A 306 -15.28 14.72 -29.60
CA VAL A 306 -15.66 15.34 -28.32
C VAL A 306 -17.08 14.91 -27.89
N LYS A 307 -17.94 14.60 -28.86
CA LYS A 307 -19.28 14.05 -28.61
C LYS A 307 -19.20 12.68 -27.95
N ASP A 308 -18.27 11.81 -28.34
CA ASP A 308 -18.11 10.47 -27.77
C ASP A 308 -17.69 10.56 -26.30
N PHE A 309 -16.80 11.50 -25.96
CA PHE A 309 -16.45 11.82 -24.58
C PHE A 309 -17.65 12.38 -23.79
N LYS A 310 -18.41 13.30 -24.39
CA LYS A 310 -19.61 13.86 -23.74
C LYS A 310 -20.72 12.82 -23.57
N ASP A 311 -20.89 11.88 -24.49
CA ASP A 311 -21.87 10.80 -24.39
C ASP A 311 -21.43 9.73 -23.37
N LEU A 312 -20.11 9.49 -23.23
CA LEU A 312 -19.49 8.72 -22.15
C LEU A 312 -19.77 9.37 -20.77
N ILE A 313 -19.62 10.69 -20.66
CA ILE A 313 -19.86 11.43 -19.42
C ILE A 313 -21.36 11.58 -19.12
N LYS A 314 -22.22 11.70 -20.15
CA LYS A 314 -23.68 11.88 -20.01
C LYS A 314 -24.46 10.56 -19.87
N GLY A 315 -23.87 9.43 -20.24
CA GLY A 315 -24.47 8.10 -20.10
C GLY A 315 -25.56 7.79 -21.14
N ASN A 316 -25.36 8.20 -22.40
CA ASN A 316 -26.32 7.92 -23.50
C ASN A 316 -26.18 6.51 -24.09
N ASN A 317 -25.11 5.78 -23.78
CA ASN A 317 -25.06 4.33 -23.96
C ASN A 317 -25.64 3.69 -22.69
N LYS A 318 -26.60 2.77 -22.82
CA LYS A 318 -27.36 2.13 -21.73
C LYS A 318 -26.53 1.34 -20.70
N THR A 319 -25.21 1.43 -20.74
CA THR A 319 -24.28 0.94 -19.73
C THR A 319 -23.41 2.09 -19.19
N THR A 320 -23.83 2.54 -18.01
CA THR A 320 -23.01 2.96 -16.86
C THR A 320 -22.32 4.34 -16.88
N LYS A 321 -23.03 5.32 -16.29
CA LYS A 321 -22.62 6.70 -15.98
C LYS A 321 -21.29 6.88 -15.21
N ASN A 322 -20.73 5.84 -14.57
CA ASN A 322 -19.67 6.00 -13.56
C ASN A 322 -18.56 4.93 -13.59
N GLU A 323 -18.54 4.04 -14.58
CA GLU A 323 -17.59 2.91 -14.59
C GLU A 323 -17.27 2.44 -16.00
N ARG A 324 -16.10 1.80 -16.18
CA ARG A 324 -15.66 1.23 -17.44
C ARG A 324 -14.87 -0.06 -17.21
N THR A 325 -15.21 -1.09 -17.96
CA THR A 325 -14.42 -2.31 -18.13
C THR A 325 -13.60 -2.19 -19.41
N PHE A 326 -12.35 -2.62 -19.38
CA PHE A 326 -11.47 -2.66 -20.54
C PHE A 326 -11.20 -4.11 -20.90
N THR A 327 -11.21 -4.40 -22.20
CA THR A 327 -10.67 -5.65 -22.74
C THR A 327 -9.15 -5.49 -22.76
N GLY A 328 -8.47 -6.30 -21.95
CA GLY A 328 -7.00 -6.31 -21.89
C GLY A 328 -6.34 -6.77 -23.17
#